data_AF-A0A960BHG8-F1
#
_entry.id   AF-A0A960BHG8-F1
#
_cell.length_a   1.000
_cell.length_b   1.000
_cell.length_c   1.000
_cell.angle_alpha   90.00
_cell.angle_beta   90.00
_cell.angle_gamma   90.00
#
_symmetry.space_group_name_H-M   'P 1'
#
loop_
_entity.id
_entity.type
_entity.pdbx_description
1 polymer ?
#
loop_
_entity_poly.entity_id
_entity_poly.type
_entity_poly.pdbx_seq_one_letter_code
_entity_poly.pdbx_strand_id
1 'polypeptide(L)' 'MCGIAGVFGDEQFTSAVIGPMLDVITHRGPDDEGRLTAPAFSFGMRRLSIIDVAGGHQPIWNEDGT' A
#
# COMPACT_ATOMS: atom_id res chain seq x y z
N MET A 1 5.99 9.66 9.16
CA MET A 1 6.81 8.43 8.97
C MET A 1 5.91 7.42 8.30
N CYS A 2 6.14 7.03 7.05
CA CYS A 2 5.24 6.15 6.29
C CYS A 2 4.91 4.81 6.97
N GLY A 3 3.84 4.15 6.53
CA GLY A 3 3.41 2.82 6.98
C GLY A 3 3.23 1.85 5.81
N ILE A 4 3.47 0.55 6.05
CA ILE A 4 3.31 -0.53 5.07
C ILE A 4 2.55 -1.67 5.75
N ALA A 5 1.64 -2.30 5.03
CA ALA A 5 0.92 -3.49 5.45
C ALA A 5 0.90 -4.51 4.32
N GLY A 6 0.94 -5.80 4.66
CA GLY A 6 0.89 -6.88 3.67
C GLY A 6 0.33 -8.16 4.30
N VAL A 7 -0.33 -8.96 3.48
CA VAL A 7 -0.99 -10.20 3.86
C VAL A 7 -0.88 -11.22 2.73
N PHE A 8 -0.62 -12.48 3.08
CA PHE A 8 -0.66 -13.62 2.17
C PHE A 8 -1.87 -14.48 2.49
N GLY A 9 -2.51 -15.07 1.48
CA GLY A 9 -3.72 -15.87 1.63
C GLY A 9 -4.50 -15.95 0.32
N ASP A 10 -5.73 -16.44 0.39
CA ASP A 10 -6.62 -16.42 -0.77
C ASP A 10 -7.00 -14.98 -1.16
N GLU A 11 -7.29 -14.76 -2.44
CA GLU A 11 -7.60 -13.44 -3.00
C GLU A 11 -8.80 -12.77 -2.30
N GLN A 12 -9.81 -13.55 -1.93
CA GLN A 12 -11.01 -13.02 -1.27
C GLN A 12 -10.67 -12.48 0.13
N PHE A 13 -9.88 -13.21 0.91
CA PHE A 13 -9.39 -12.78 2.22
C PHE A 13 -8.45 -11.59 2.11
N THR A 14 -7.41 -11.70 1.27
CA THR A 14 -6.34 -10.69 1.17
C THR A 14 -6.88 -9.34 0.70
N SER A 15 -7.76 -9.33 -0.32
CA SER A 15 -8.42 -8.11 -0.79
C SER A 15 -9.35 -7.48 0.24
N ALA A 16 -10.02 -8.29 1.06
CA ALA A 16 -10.92 -7.81 2.10
C ALA A 16 -10.19 -7.15 3.28
N VAL A 17 -9.01 -7.66 3.67
CA VAL A 17 -8.34 -7.21 4.90
C VAL A 17 -7.30 -6.11 4.67
N ILE A 18 -6.77 -5.94 3.46
CA ILE A 18 -5.68 -4.97 3.23
C ILE A 18 -6.10 -3.52 3.48
N GLY A 19 -7.32 -3.12 3.11
CA GLY A 19 -7.84 -1.77 3.37
C GLY A 19 -7.90 -1.44 4.86
N PRO A 20 -8.61 -2.24 5.68
CA PRO A 20 -8.63 -2.08 7.13
C PRO A 20 -7.25 -2.02 7.79
N MET A 21 -6.29 -2.82 7.31
CA MET A 21 -4.91 -2.78 7.81
C MET A 21 -4.24 -1.42 7.55
N LEU A 22 -4.48 -0.81 6.38
CA LEU A 22 -3.94 0.52 6.04
C LEU A 22 -4.63 1.64 6.82
N ASP A 23 -5.93 1.50 7.10
CA ASP A 23 -6.71 2.50 7.84
C ASP A 23 -6.17 2.68 9.27
N VAL A 24 -5.82 1.58 9.94
CA VAL A 24 -5.24 1.60 11.30
C VAL A 24 -3.93 2.38 11.35
N ILE A 25 -3.16 2.38 10.26
CA ILE A 25 -1.85 3.05 10.18
C ILE A 25 -1.88 4.39 9.44
N THR A 26 -3.06 4.96 9.18
CA THR A 26 -3.18 6.26 8.47
C THR A 26 -2.36 7.38 9.09
N HIS A 27 -2.27 7.44 10.43
CA HIS A 27 -1.49 8.44 11.17
C HIS A 27 0.01 8.47 10.80
N ARG A 28 0.54 7.39 10.20
CA ARG A 28 1.93 7.30 9.73
C ARG A 28 2.12 8.05 8.40
N GLY A 29 1.11 8.03 7.53
CA GLY A 29 1.15 8.65 6.21
C GLY A 29 -0.23 9.11 5.76
N PRO A 30 -0.67 10.32 6.19
CA PRO A 30 -1.99 10.84 5.89
C PRO A 30 -2.12 11.45 4.50
N ASP A 31 -1.01 11.65 3.77
CA ASP A 31 -1.01 12.42 2.53
C ASP A 31 -1.42 11.59 1.32
N ASP A 32 -1.12 10.29 1.33
CA ASP A 32 -1.33 9.42 0.17
C ASP A 32 -1.40 7.92 0.59
N GLU A 33 -2.02 7.11 -0.26
CA GLU A 33 -2.29 5.70 -0.04
C GLU A 33 -2.22 4.93 -1.36
N GLY A 34 -1.63 3.74 -1.34
CA GLY A 34 -1.72 2.82 -2.47
C GLY A 34 -1.80 1.36 -2.04
N ARG A 35 -2.31 0.53 -2.96
CA ARG A 35 -2.59 -0.89 -2.75
C ARG A 35 -2.20 -1.70 -3.99
N LEU A 36 -1.73 -2.92 -3.77
CA LEU A 36 -1.57 -3.94 -4.79
C LEU A 36 -2.21 -5.24 -4.28
N THR A 37 -3.12 -5.80 -5.08
CA THR A 37 -3.73 -7.10 -4.84
C THR A 37 -3.38 -8.05 -5.98
N ALA A 38 -3.01 -9.27 -5.62
CA ALA A 38 -2.69 -10.37 -6.50
C ALA A 38 -3.30 -11.67 -5.94
N PRO A 39 -3.36 -12.77 -6.71
CA PRO A 39 -4.10 -13.98 -6.31
C PRO A 39 -3.72 -14.61 -4.96
N ALA A 40 -2.48 -14.39 -4.49
CA ALA A 40 -1.95 -14.99 -3.26
C ALA A 40 -1.57 -13.97 -2.19
N PHE A 41 -1.69 -12.66 -2.48
CA PHE A 41 -1.29 -11.62 -1.55
C PHE A 41 -1.95 -10.27 -1.85
N SER A 42 -2.05 -9.45 -0.81
CA SER A 42 -2.29 -8.02 -0.95
C SER A 42 -1.28 -7.27 -0.09
N PHE A 43 -0.81 -6.12 -0.56
CA PHE A 43 -0.08 -5.18 0.26
C PHE A 43 -0.46 -3.75 -0.09
N GLY A 44 -0.05 -2.81 0.74
CA GLY A 44 -0.22 -1.40 0.46
C GLY A 44 0.57 -0.54 1.42
N MET A 45 0.38 0.76 1.28
CA MET A 45 1.16 1.76 1.99
C MET A 45 0.36 3.00 2.34
N ARG A 46 0.82 3.68 3.40
CA ARG A 46 0.40 5.01 3.83
C ARG A 46 1.62 5.92 3.75
N ARG A 47 1.56 7.00 2.98
CA ARG A 47 2.71 7.87 2.72
C ARG A 47 2.59 9.22 3.42
N LEU A 48 3.69 9.64 4.04
CA LEU A 48 3.93 11.04 4.40
C LEU A 48 4.85 11.62 3.31
N SER A 49 4.31 12.54 2.52
CA SER A 49 4.91 13.05 1.29
C SER A 49 5.91 14.18 1.61
N ILE A 50 7.19 13.82 1.77
CA ILE A 50 8.26 14.78 2.10
C ILE A 50 9.20 15.03 0.91
N ILE A 51 9.64 13.96 0.25
CA ILE A 51 10.56 14.02 -0.90
C ILE A 51 9.80 13.53 -2.12
N ASP A 52 9.92 14.30 -3.22
CA ASP A 52 9.18 14.07 -4.46
C ASP A 52 7.67 13.93 -4.22
N VAL A 53 7.06 15.04 -3.78
CA VAL A 53 5.65 15.09 -3.42
C VAL A 53 4.76 14.69 -4.60
N ALA A 54 5.13 15.08 -5.83
CA ALA A 54 4.34 14.85 -7.03
C ALA A 54 4.54 13.45 -7.66
N GLY A 55 5.78 12.93 -7.67
CA GLY A 55 6.12 11.68 -8.35
C GLY A 55 6.23 10.45 -7.45
N GLY A 56 6.37 10.63 -6.14
CA GLY A 56 6.71 9.54 -5.21
C GLY A 56 5.53 8.66 -4.73
N HIS A 57 4.44 8.58 -5.49
CA HIS A 57 3.32 7.67 -5.19
C HIS A 57 3.80 6.22 -5.16
N GLN A 58 3.22 5.39 -4.29
CA GLN A 58 3.59 3.97 -4.17
C GLN A 58 2.33 3.10 -4.07
N PRO A 59 2.35 1.81 -4.46
CA PRO A 59 3.53 0.98 -4.71
C PRO A 59 4.38 1.43 -5.90
N ILE A 60 5.70 1.35 -5.74
CA ILE A 60 6.66 1.61 -6.83
C ILE A 60 6.79 0.32 -7.63
N TRP A 61 6.69 0.45 -8.94
CA TRP A 61 6.88 -0.64 -9.89
C TRP A 61 8.30 -0.61 -10.45
N ASN A 62 8.76 -1.74 -10.96
CA ASN A 62 9.93 -1.76 -11.85
C ASN A 62 9.62 -1.02 -13.16
N GLU A 63 10.66 -0.79 -13.94
CA GLU A 63 10.62 -0.07 -15.21
C GLU A 63 9.70 -0.72 -16.24
N ASP A 64 9.53 -2.04 -16.15
CA ASP A 64 8.74 -2.84 -17.08
C ASP A 64 7.28 -3.03 -16.62
N GLY A 65 6.94 -2.64 -15.39
CA GLY A 65 5.60 -2.80 -14.81
C GLY A 65 5.17 -4.24 -14.56
N THR A 66 6.11 -5.17 -14.41
CA THR A 66 5.87 -6.61 -14.20
C THR A 66 6.22 -7.08 -12.80
#